data_AF-A0A3D2IIG6-F1
#
_entry.id   AF-A0A3D2IIG6-F1
#
_cell.length_a   1.000
_cell.length_b   1.000
_cell.length_c   1.000
_cell.angle_alpha   90.00
_cell.angle_beta   90.00
_cell.angle_gamma   90.00
#
_symmetry.space_group_name_H-M   'P 1'
#
loop_
_entity.id
_entity.type
_entity.pdbx_description
1 polymer ?
#
loop_
_entity_poly.entity_id
_entity_poly.type
_entity_poly.pdbx_seq_one_letter_code
_entity_poly.pdbx_strand_id
1 'polypeptide(L)'
;MPVTHRVFYAAKRAGIGPEGAKGTANYTQMHGLQSVGMRTTFNLSQTFELGQLSVYEYIEGLPEVSIDVEKVLDGYCPVYVLATGQGTQATDSTLIGRADA
;
A
#
# COMPACT_ATOMS: atom_id res chain seq x y z
N MET A 1 -21.93 3.40 -37.65
CA MET A 1 -21.41 2.31 -36.79
C MET A 1 -21.28 2.85 -35.38
N PRO A 2 -21.97 2.29 -34.38
CA PRO A 2 -21.85 2.77 -33.01
C PRO A 2 -20.44 2.46 -32.50
N VAL A 3 -19.73 3.49 -32.01
CA VAL A 3 -18.41 3.34 -31.41
C VAL A 3 -18.62 3.02 -29.93
N THR A 4 -18.23 1.82 -29.52
CA THR A 4 -18.27 1.42 -28.11
C THR A 4 -17.12 2.10 -27.37
N HIS A 5 -17.44 2.99 -26.43
CA HIS A 5 -16.45 3.59 -25.55
C HIS A 5 -16.20 2.66 -24.35
N ARG A 6 -14.94 2.22 -24.18
CA ARG A 6 -14.53 1.41 -23.03
C ARG A 6 -14.57 2.29 -21.77
N VAL A 7 -15.36 1.90 -20.78
CA VAL A 7 -15.38 2.55 -19.46
C VAL A 7 -14.11 2.13 -18.71
N PHE A 8 -13.27 3.11 -18.38
CA PHE A 8 -12.12 2.91 -17.50
C PHE A 8 -12.52 3.31 -16.09
N TYR A 9 -12.53 2.35 -15.17
CA TYR A 9 -12.67 2.64 -13.74
C TYR A 9 -11.39 3.30 -13.23
N ALA A 10 -11.48 4.04 -12.12
CA ALA A 10 -10.34 4.70 -11.49
C ALA A 10 -9.28 3.67 -11.07
N ALA A 11 -8.31 3.42 -11.94
CA ALA A 11 -7.15 2.60 -11.65
C ALA A 11 -6.20 3.44 -10.80
N LYS A 12 -6.33 3.35 -9.48
CA LYS A 12 -5.29 3.82 -8.56
C LYS A 12 -4.02 3.06 -8.92
N ARG A 13 -2.94 3.80 -9.20
CA ARG A 13 -1.61 3.21 -9.34
C ARG A 13 -0.97 3.17 -7.96
N ALA A 14 -0.30 2.07 -7.67
CA ALA A 14 0.47 1.92 -6.45
C ALA A 14 1.84 1.32 -6.77
N GLY A 15 2.82 1.63 -5.93
CA GLY A 15 4.19 1.21 -6.10
C GLY A 15 4.91 1.24 -4.76
N ILE A 16 5.97 0.45 -4.64
CA ILE A 16 6.77 0.35 -3.42
C ILE A 16 8.12 0.99 -3.69
N GLY A 17 8.59 1.80 -2.75
CA GLY A 17 9.90 2.43 -2.77
C GLY A 17 10.65 2.17 -1.47
N PRO A 18 11.96 2.46 -1.43
CA PRO A 18 12.75 2.30 -0.23
C PRO A 18 12.24 3.22 0.89
N GLU A 19 12.38 2.77 2.13
CA GLU A 19 12.00 3.54 3.32
C GLU A 19 12.75 4.88 3.33
N GLY A 20 12.03 5.98 3.57
CA GLY A 20 12.60 7.33 3.61
C GLY A 20 12.83 8.00 2.24
N ALA A 21 12.54 7.34 1.12
CA ALA A 21 12.60 7.97 -0.19
C ALA A 21 11.55 9.09 -0.32
N LYS A 22 12.02 10.33 -0.43
CA LYS A 22 11.15 11.50 -0.58
C LYS A 22 10.74 11.65 -2.06
N GLY A 23 9.52 11.22 -2.38
CA GLY A 23 8.84 11.56 -3.64
C GLY A 23 8.73 10.45 -4.67
N THR A 24 7.93 10.73 -5.70
CA THR A 24 7.47 9.89 -6.82
C THR A 24 8.60 9.41 -7.76
N ALA A 25 9.87 9.62 -7.45
CA ALA A 25 10.96 9.33 -8.39
C ALA A 25 11.54 7.89 -8.24
N ASN A 26 11.44 7.29 -7.05
CA ASN A 26 12.13 6.03 -6.73
C ASN A 26 11.16 4.95 -6.22
N TYR A 27 10.10 4.67 -6.97
CA TYR A 27 9.20 3.55 -6.67
C TYR A 27 9.14 2.57 -7.84
N THR A 28 9.08 1.29 -7.52
CA THR A 28 8.77 0.23 -8.48
C THR A 28 7.26 0.11 -8.57
N GLN A 29 6.70 0.39 -9.75
CA GLN A 29 5.26 0.30 -9.97
C GLN A 29 4.78 -1.16 -9.86
N MET A 30 3.68 -1.37 -9.15
CA MET A 30 3.02 -2.68 -9.11
C MET A 30 2.16 -2.87 -10.37
N HIS A 31 2.47 -3.91 -11.14
CA HIS A 31 1.68 -4.36 -12.29
C HIS A 31 0.51 -5.25 -11.85
N GLY A 32 -0.51 -5.43 -12.70
CA GLY A 32 -1.60 -6.39 -12.46
C GLY A 32 -2.54 -6.07 -11.30
N LEU A 33 -2.51 -4.83 -10.81
CA LEU A 33 -3.28 -4.38 -9.65
C LEU A 33 -4.78 -4.26 -9.96
N GLN A 34 -5.62 -4.88 -9.13
CA GLN A 34 -7.09 -4.81 -9.26
C GLN A 34 -7.71 -3.91 -8.20
N SER A 35 -7.26 -3.98 -6.96
CA SER A 35 -7.78 -3.16 -5.87
C SER A 35 -6.68 -2.77 -4.87
N VAL A 36 -6.83 -1.59 -4.27
CA VAL A 36 -6.00 -1.12 -3.16
C VAL A 36 -6.89 -0.46 -2.12
N GLY A 37 -6.83 -0.99 -0.90
CA GLY A 37 -7.41 -0.41 0.30
C GLY A 37 -6.31 0.19 1.17
N MET A 38 -6.59 1.33 1.80
CA MET A 38 -5.72 1.91 2.83
C MET A 38 -6.61 2.35 3.98
N ARG A 39 -6.23 1.94 5.20
CA ARG A 39 -6.94 2.31 6.43
C ARG A 39 -5.93 2.80 7.46
N THR A 40 -6.15 4.01 7.95
CA THR A 40 -5.41 4.56 9.08
C THR A 40 -6.34 4.63 10.27
N THR A 41 -5.96 3.98 11.37
CA THR A 41 -6.71 4.01 12.63
C THR A 41 -5.93 4.79 13.66
N PHE A 42 -6.53 5.87 14.17
CA PHE A 42 -6.01 6.62 15.30
C PHE A 42 -6.62 6.05 16.59
N ASN A 43 -5.75 5.60 17.50
CA ASN A 43 -6.19 5.16 18.82
C ASN A 43 -6.08 6.33 19.79
N LEU A 44 -7.20 6.74 20.39
CA LEU A 44 -7.26 7.85 21.32
C LEU A 44 -7.59 7.32 22.71
N SER A 45 -6.74 7.66 23.68
CA SER A 45 -7.00 7.40 25.09
C SER A 45 -7.58 8.66 25.74
N GLN A 46 -8.64 8.50 26.52
CA GLN A 46 -9.28 9.61 27.23
C GLN A 46 -8.67 9.77 28.63
N THR A 47 -8.07 10.93 28.89
CA THR A 47 -7.63 11.32 30.25
C THR A 47 -8.67 12.24 30.88
N PHE A 48 -9.03 11.95 32.13
CA PHE A 48 -9.98 12.74 32.91
C PHE A 48 -9.26 13.68 33.87
N GLU A 49 -9.85 14.86 34.10
CA GLU A 49 -9.42 15.73 35.19
C GLU A 49 -9.82 15.13 36.54
N LEU A 50 -8.95 15.27 37.55
CA LEU A 50 -9.21 14.76 38.88
C LEU A 50 -10.35 15.57 39.53
N GLY A 51 -11.56 14.99 39.60
CA GLY A 51 -12.71 15.59 40.27
C GLY A 51 -13.72 16.31 39.36
N GLN A 52 -13.58 16.23 38.03
CA GLN A 52 -14.60 16.70 37.08
C GLN A 52 -15.04 15.58 36.12
N LEU A 53 -16.29 15.66 35.65
CA LEU A 53 -16.87 14.73 34.66
C LEU A 53 -16.46 15.08 33.21
N SER A 54 -15.75 16.18 33.01
CA SER A 54 -15.25 16.62 31.71
C SER A 54 -13.94 15.92 31.34
N VAL A 55 -13.83 15.56 30.06
CA VAL A 55 -12.59 15.05 29.45
C VAL A 55 -11.58 16.20 29.37
N TYR A 56 -10.36 15.98 29.84
CA TYR A 56 -9.28 16.97 29.80
C TYR A 56 -8.71 17.10 28.39
N GLU A 57 -8.26 15.96 27.84
CA GLU A 57 -7.56 15.88 26.58
C GLU A 57 -7.71 14.47 25.99
N TYR A 58 -7.72 14.41 24.66
CA TYR A 58 -7.53 13.17 23.92
C TYR A 58 -6.04 12.99 23.65
N ILE A 59 -5.40 12.08 24.38
CA ILE A 59 -4.00 11.76 24.15
C ILE A 59 -3.94 10.79 22.95
N GLU A 60 -3.30 11.23 21.87
CA GLU A 60 -3.09 10.42 20.68
C GLU A 60 -2.00 9.36 20.90
N GLY A 61 -2.32 8.11 20.56
CA GLY A 61 -1.34 7.05 20.44
C GLY A 61 -0.66 7.02 19.07
N LEU A 62 0.26 6.07 18.88
CA LEU A 62 0.84 5.81 17.57
C LEU A 62 -0.27 5.31 16.61
N PRO A 63 -0.43 5.93 15.44
CA PRO A 63 -1.42 5.48 14.48
C PRO A 63 -0.98 4.19 13.80
N GLU A 64 -1.94 3.32 13.52
CA GLU A 64 -1.74 2.13 12.71
C GLU A 64 -2.19 2.41 11.28
N VAL A 65 -1.37 2.03 10.29
CA VAL A 65 -1.71 2.12 8.87
C VAL A 65 -1.65 0.71 8.27
N SER A 66 -2.79 0.22 7.78
CA SER A 66 -2.86 -1.01 7.00
C SER A 66 -3.14 -0.69 5.53
N ILE A 67 -2.46 -1.42 4.64
CA ILE A 67 -2.61 -1.31 3.18
C ILE A 67 -2.87 -2.71 2.65
N ASP A 68 -4.01 -2.89 1.99
CA ASP A 68 -4.44 -4.14 1.40
C ASP A 68 -4.38 -4.02 -0.13
N VAL A 69 -3.75 -4.99 -0.78
CA VAL A 69 -3.43 -4.95 -2.22
C VAL A 69 -3.85 -6.26 -2.87
N GLU A 70 -4.73 -6.20 -3.87
CA GLU A 70 -5.11 -7.36 -4.68
C GLU A 70 -4.48 -7.24 -6.08
N LYS A 71 -3.71 -8.26 -6.44
CA LYS A 71 -3.00 -8.35 -7.72
C LYS A 71 -3.33 -9.66 -8.45
N VAL A 72 -3.54 -9.55 -9.76
CA VAL A 72 -3.61 -10.70 -10.67
C VAL A 72 -2.23 -11.28 -10.90
N LEU A 73 -2.16 -12.61 -11.01
CA LEU A 73 -0.95 -13.31 -11.46
C LEU A 73 -0.74 -13.09 -12.97
N ASP A 74 -0.17 -11.95 -13.32
CA ASP A 74 0.06 -11.46 -14.68
C ASP A 74 1.45 -11.79 -15.23
N GLY A 75 2.18 -12.67 -14.55
CA GLY A 75 3.57 -13.01 -14.89
C GLY A 75 4.60 -11.99 -14.39
N TYR A 76 4.20 -10.80 -13.92
CA TYR A 76 5.11 -9.85 -13.25
C TYR A 76 5.32 -10.21 -11.76
N CYS A 77 6.32 -9.58 -11.14
CA CYS A 77 6.69 -9.80 -9.74
C CYS A 77 5.47 -9.75 -8.79
N PRO A 78 5.27 -10.78 -7.93
CA PRO A 78 4.28 -10.74 -6.86
C PRO A 78 4.54 -9.54 -5.93
N VAL A 79 3.46 -8.95 -5.38
CA VAL A 79 3.57 -7.77 -4.50
C VAL A 79 4.48 -8.03 -3.30
N TYR A 80 4.43 -9.23 -2.74
CA TYR A 80 5.25 -9.63 -1.60
C TYR A 80 6.76 -9.56 -1.87
N VAL A 81 7.22 -10.12 -3.00
CA VAL A 81 8.63 -10.11 -3.40
C VAL A 81 9.08 -8.70 -3.82
N LEU A 82 8.16 -7.88 -4.33
CA LEU A 82 8.44 -6.48 -4.62
C LEU A 82 8.64 -5.66 -3.33
N ALA A 83 8.03 -6.08 -2.22
CA ALA A 83 8.17 -5.45 -0.90
C ALA A 83 9.45 -5.85 -0.14
N THR A 84 10.05 -6.99 -0.48
CA THR A 84 11.38 -7.36 0.02
C THR A 84 12.43 -6.66 -0.85
N GLY A 85 13.53 -6.17 -0.25
CA GLY A 85 14.54 -5.33 -0.93
C GLY A 85 15.25 -5.96 -2.15
N GLN A 86 14.89 -7.18 -2.52
CA GLN A 86 15.34 -7.95 -3.70
C GLN A 86 14.47 -7.71 -4.95
N GLY A 87 13.29 -7.09 -4.83
CA GLY A 87 12.35 -6.89 -5.94
C GLY A 87 12.89 -6.10 -7.15
N THR A 88 13.99 -5.37 -7.00
CA THR A 88 14.71 -4.64 -8.07
C THR A 88 15.89 -5.42 -8.66
N GLN A 89 16.23 -6.59 -8.12
CA GLN A 89 17.32 -7.48 -8.56
C GLN A 89 16.81 -8.80 -9.15
N ALA A 90 15.50 -8.95 -9.37
CA ALA A 90 14.96 -10.10 -10.06
C ALA A 90 15.46 -10.13 -11.52
N THR A 91 16.37 -11.06 -11.81
CA THR A 91 17.08 -11.18 -13.09
C THR A 91 16.26 -11.83 -14.20
N ASP A 92 15.03 -12.29 -13.92
CA ASP A 92 14.21 -12.99 -14.90
C ASP A 92 12.68 -12.76 -14.74
N SER A 93 11.95 -12.88 -15.85
CA SER A 93 10.51 -12.58 -16.00
C SER A 93 9.57 -13.72 -15.58
N THR A 94 10.12 -14.88 -15.20
CA THR A 94 9.34 -16.06 -14.80
C THR A 94 9.01 -16.06 -13.30
N LEU A 95 7.92 -16.72 -12.88
CA LEU A 95 7.56 -16.85 -11.46
C LEU A 95 8.66 -17.53 -10.63
N ILE A 96 9.39 -18.47 -11.24
CA ILE A 96 10.47 -19.24 -10.60
C ILE A 96 11.72 -18.37 -10.46
N GLY A 97 12.07 -17.56 -11.46
CA GLY A 97 13.21 -16.62 -11.40
C GLY A 97 13.07 -15.50 -10.37
N ARG A 98 11.91 -15.41 -9.69
CA ARG A 98 11.60 -14.46 -8.62
C ARG A 98 11.42 -15.11 -7.24
N ALA A 99 11.50 -16.44 -7.16
CA ALA A 99 11.35 -17.17 -5.90
C ALA A 99 12.66 -17.23 -5.10
N ASP A 100 13.81 -17.12 -5.77
CA ASP A 100 15.16 -17.19 -5.17
C ASP A 100 15.91 -15.84 -5.20
N ALA A 101 15.17 -14.73 -5.13
CA ALA A 101 15.69 -13.38 -4.89
C ALA A 101 15.13 -12.85 -3.55
#